data_AF-A0A0M1P799-F1
#
_entry.id   AF-A0A0M1P799-F1
#
_cell.length_a   1.000
_cell.length_b   1.000
_cell.length_c   1.000
_cell.angle_alpha   90.00
_cell.angle_beta   90.00
_cell.angle_gamma   90.00
#
_symmetry.space_group_name_H-M   'P 1'
#
loop_
_entity.id
_entity.type
_entity.pdbx_description
1 polymer ?
#
loop_
_entity_poly.entity_id
_entity_poly.type
_entity_poly.pdbx_seq_one_letter_code
_entity_poly.pdbx_strand_id
1 'polypeptide(L)'
;MKNIKTLLLLISFFMCSTLITSCSNDTPNISEEVDKIKLELIEQKKDLNGMVYTLKLINNSSQVIKQNNVYLSYPIKTSNGSRSNVFKVEAGSATLS
;
A
#
# COMPACT_ATOMS: atom_id res chain seq x y z
N MET A 1 -1.35 -51.35 -36.43
CA MET A 1 -1.66 -50.95 -35.03
C MET A 1 -0.56 -50.15 -34.32
N LYS A 2 0.73 -50.31 -34.63
CA LYS A 2 1.83 -49.62 -33.93
C LYS A 2 1.80 -48.09 -34.10
N ASN A 3 1.52 -47.61 -35.31
CA ASN A 3 1.57 -46.18 -35.66
C ASN A 3 0.40 -45.36 -35.09
N ILE A 4 -0.78 -45.98 -34.91
CA ILE A 4 -1.97 -45.32 -34.33
C ILE A 4 -1.80 -45.06 -32.83
N LYS A 5 -1.20 -46.01 -32.10
CA LYS A 5 -0.89 -45.83 -30.67
C LYS A 5 0.14 -44.72 -30.47
N THR A 6 1.17 -44.67 -31.33
CA THR A 6 2.17 -43.58 -31.32
C THR A 6 1.54 -42.22 -31.65
N LEU A 7 0.61 -42.16 -32.61
CA LEU A 7 -0.09 -40.93 -32.97
C LEU A 7 -0.99 -40.41 -31.83
N LEU A 8 -1.73 -41.31 -31.16
CA LEU A 8 -2.54 -40.95 -29.99
C LEU A 8 -1.69 -40.41 -28.83
N LEU A 9 -0.48 -40.97 -28.65
CA LEU A 9 0.45 -40.55 -27.60
C LEU A 9 1.00 -39.14 -27.88
N LEU A 10 1.30 -38.81 -29.15
CA LEU A 10 1.74 -37.48 -29.57
C LEU A 10 0.64 -36.42 -29.40
N ILE A 11 -0.61 -36.74 -29.75
CA ILE A 11 -1.75 -35.83 -29.59
C ILE A 11 -1.99 -35.53 -28.10
N SER A 12 -1.92 -36.55 -27.25
CA SER A 12 -2.05 -36.38 -25.80
C SER A 12 -0.95 -35.49 -25.23
N PHE A 13 0.28 -35.61 -25.71
CA PHE A 13 1.41 -34.79 -25.27
C PHE A 13 1.23 -33.32 -25.69
N PHE A 14 0.79 -33.08 -26.92
CA PHE A 14 0.50 -31.73 -27.41
C PHE A 14 -0.64 -31.06 -26.62
N MET A 15 -1.71 -31.80 -26.30
CA MET A 15 -2.80 -31.30 -25.45
C MET A 15 -2.35 -30.96 -24.02
N CYS A 16 -1.46 -31.75 -23.41
CA CYS A 16 -0.93 -31.42 -22.09
C CYS A 16 -0.05 -30.16 -22.10
N SER A 17 0.62 -29.86 -23.23
CA SER A 17 1.52 -28.71 -23.33
C SER A 17 0.79 -27.35 -23.31
N THR A 18 -0.48 -27.31 -23.74
CA THR A 18 -1.29 -26.07 -23.70
C THR A 18 -1.76 -25.69 -22.29
N LEU A 19 -1.70 -26.62 -21.34
CA LEU A 19 -2.10 -26.39 -19.94
C LEU A 19 -1.00 -25.72 -19.11
N ILE A 20 0.22 -25.56 -19.66
CA ILE A 20 1.39 -25.05 -18.91
C ILE A 20 1.61 -23.54 -19.13
N THR A 21 0.85 -22.88 -20.03
CA THR A 21 1.13 -21.48 -20.42
C THR A 21 0.29 -20.41 -19.71
N SER A 22 -0.30 -20.67 -18.55
CA SER A 22 -1.04 -19.64 -17.82
C SER A 22 -0.50 -19.45 -16.40
N CYS A 23 0.49 -18.57 -16.29
CA CYS A 23 0.87 -17.93 -15.04
C CYS A 23 1.02 -16.45 -15.38
N SER A 24 -0.06 -15.66 -15.29
CA SER A 24 0.05 -14.21 -15.36
C SER A 24 0.60 -13.74 -14.02
N ASN A 25 1.81 -13.20 -14.04
CA ASN A 25 2.32 -12.43 -12.91
C ASN A 25 1.70 -11.04 -13.02
N ASP A 26 0.41 -10.94 -12.73
CA ASP A 26 -0.27 -9.65 -12.55
C ASP A 26 0.23 -9.05 -11.24
N THR A 27 1.45 -8.51 -11.27
CA THR A 27 1.91 -7.63 -10.19
C THR A 27 1.05 -6.38 -10.29
N PRO A 28 0.19 -6.08 -9.29
CA PRO A 28 -0.58 -4.86 -9.31
C PRO A 28 0.39 -3.69 -9.45
N ASN A 29 0.08 -2.71 -10.30
CA ASN A 29 0.86 -1.48 -10.35
C ASN A 29 0.58 -0.68 -9.06
N ILE A 30 1.21 -1.10 -7.97
CA ILE A 30 0.99 -0.58 -6.61
C ILE A 30 1.23 0.93 -6.57
N SER A 31 2.10 1.46 -7.43
CA SER A 31 2.37 2.89 -7.53
C SER A 31 1.11 3.70 -7.82
N GLU A 32 0.31 3.28 -8.80
CA GLU A 32 -0.90 4.02 -9.20
C GLU A 32 -2.00 3.97 -8.13
N GLU A 33 -2.07 2.88 -7.36
CA GLU A 33 -3.04 2.76 -6.26
C GLU A 33 -2.63 3.58 -5.04
N VAL A 34 -1.33 3.67 -4.73
CA VAL A 34 -0.81 4.47 -3.63
C VAL A 34 -1.02 5.97 -3.90
N ASP A 35 -0.88 6.43 -5.13
CA ASP A 35 -1.12 7.84 -5.52
C ASP A 35 -2.58 8.28 -5.31
N LYS A 36 -3.52 7.32 -5.19
CA LYS A 36 -4.94 7.56 -4.88
C LYS A 36 -5.21 7.69 -3.37
N ILE A 37 -4.21 7.46 -2.52
CA ILE A 37 -4.28 7.65 -1.07
C ILE A 37 -3.67 9.02 -0.74
N LYS A 38 -4.45 9.90 -0.13
CA LYS A 38 -4.04 11.29 0.18
C LYS A 38 -4.18 11.59 1.66
N LEU A 39 -3.29 12.45 2.16
CA LEU A 39 -3.36 13.01 3.50
C LEU A 39 -3.46 14.54 3.38
N GLU A 40 -4.53 15.11 3.92
CA GLU A 40 -4.80 16.55 3.85
C GLU A 40 -4.83 17.17 5.23
N LEU A 41 -4.15 18.31 5.42
CA LEU A 41 -4.30 19.13 6.61
C LEU A 41 -5.57 19.98 6.48
N ILE A 42 -6.59 19.66 7.26
CA ILE A 42 -7.90 20.32 7.15
C ILE A 42 -8.11 21.39 8.22
N GLU A 43 -7.33 21.36 9.32
CA GLU A 43 -7.43 22.36 10.38
C GLU A 43 -6.10 22.51 11.11
N GLN A 44 -5.79 23.74 11.49
CA GLN A 44 -4.72 24.06 12.41
C GLN A 44 -5.26 25.05 13.45
N LYS A 45 -5.12 24.73 14.73
CA LYS A 45 -5.52 25.62 15.82
C LYS A 45 -4.49 25.65 16.93
N LYS A 46 -4.43 26.77 17.63
CA LYS A 46 -3.64 26.91 18.84
C LYS A 46 -4.54 26.65 20.04
N ASP A 47 -4.11 25.82 20.97
CA ASP A 47 -4.78 25.60 22.25
C ASP A 47 -3.82 25.83 23.42
N LEU A 48 -4.27 25.49 24.64
CA LEU A 48 -3.49 25.65 25.87
C LEU A 48 -2.24 24.74 25.92
N ASN A 49 -2.23 23.66 25.14
CA ASN A 49 -1.20 22.62 25.15
C ASN A 49 -0.28 22.68 23.92
N GLY A 50 -0.59 23.53 22.92
CA GLY A 50 0.27 23.76 21.77
C GLY A 50 -0.50 24.02 20.47
N MET A 51 0.09 23.57 19.36
CA MET A 51 -0.56 23.59 18.04
C MET A 51 -1.20 22.22 17.79
N VAL A 52 -2.50 22.23 17.53
CA VAL A 52 -3.28 21.06 17.14
C VAL A 52 -3.46 21.07 15.62
N TYR A 53 -3.18 19.93 14.99
CA TYR A 53 -3.32 19.71 13.56
C TYR A 53 -4.33 18.60 13.32
N THR A 54 -5.32 18.86 12.48
CA THR A 54 -6.30 17.85 12.06
C THR A 54 -5.97 17.38 10.65
N LEU A 55 -5.61 16.10 10.52
CA LEU A 55 -5.28 15.45 9.25
C LEU A 55 -6.43 14.54 8.79
N LYS A 56 -6.80 14.62 7.52
CA LYS A 56 -7.79 13.76 6.87
C LYS A 56 -7.09 12.79 5.93
N LEU A 57 -7.27 11.49 6.17
CA LEU A 57 -6.85 10.44 5.24
C LEU A 57 -7.99 10.16 4.26
N ILE A 58 -7.71 10.25 2.97
CA ILE A 58 -8.65 9.96 1.88
C ILE A 58 -8.12 8.75 1.12
N ASN A 59 -8.90 7.67 1.07
CA ASN A 59 -8.56 6.47 0.31
C ASN A 59 -9.48 6.36 -0.92
N ASN A 60 -8.99 6.78 -2.08
CA ASN A 60 -9.67 6.58 -3.37
C ASN A 60 -9.10 5.39 -4.15
N SER A 61 -8.27 4.57 -3.52
CA SER A 61 -7.76 3.34 -4.12
C SER A 61 -8.80 2.22 -4.01
N SER A 62 -8.61 1.16 -4.79
CA SER A 62 -9.38 -0.08 -4.66
C SER A 62 -8.94 -0.93 -3.45
N GLN A 63 -7.88 -0.51 -2.74
CA GLN A 63 -7.22 -1.29 -1.69
C GLN A 63 -7.73 -0.92 -0.29
N VAL A 64 -7.73 -1.90 0.61
CA VAL A 64 -8.04 -1.69 2.03
C VAL A 64 -6.76 -1.36 2.79
N ILE A 65 -6.69 -0.17 3.39
CA ILE A 65 -5.58 0.24 4.25
C ILE A 65 -5.64 -0.55 5.56
N LYS A 66 -4.65 -1.42 5.80
CA LYS A 66 -4.58 -2.24 7.03
C LYS A 66 -3.92 -1.52 8.20
N GLN A 67 -2.98 -0.61 7.91
CA GLN A 67 -2.22 0.13 8.92
C GLN A 67 -1.90 1.53 8.39
N ASN A 68 -1.94 2.52 9.28
CA ASN A 68 -1.51 3.89 9.02
C ASN A 68 -0.48 4.29 10.06
N ASN A 69 0.78 4.43 9.64
CA ASN A 69 1.86 4.96 10.47
C ASN A 69 2.08 6.42 10.10
N VAL A 70 1.66 7.34 10.97
CA VAL A 70 1.84 8.77 10.76
C VAL A 70 3.13 9.24 11.44
N TYR A 71 3.99 9.94 10.70
CA TYR A 71 5.22 10.50 11.22
C TYR A 71 5.13 12.02 11.15
N LEU A 72 5.26 12.69 12.29
CA LEU A 72 5.34 14.13 12.36
C LEU A 72 6.81 14.55 12.46
N SER A 73 7.34 15.17 11.42
CA SER A 73 8.70 15.73 11.43
C SER A 73 8.61 17.26 11.41
N TYR A 74 9.15 17.90 12.45
CA TYR A 74 9.38 19.34 12.46
C TYR A 74 10.83 19.62 12.88
N PRO A 75 11.52 20.54 12.20
CA PRO A 75 12.86 20.93 12.61
C PRO A 75 12.78 21.73 13.92
N ILE A 76 13.33 21.19 14.99
CA ILE A 76 13.45 21.93 16.25
C ILE A 76 14.70 22.81 16.14
N LYS A 77 14.51 24.11 16.00
CA LYS A 77 15.62 25.08 16.06
C LYS A 77 16.14 25.15 17.50
N THR A 78 17.44 24.94 17.67
CA THR A 78 18.17 25.12 18.93
C THR A 78 19.11 26.31 18.79
N SER A 79 19.68 26.79 19.90
CA SER A 79 20.63 27.92 19.87
C SER A 79 21.84 27.67 18.94
N ASN A 80 22.20 26.40 18.70
CA ASN A 80 23.43 26.01 17.99
C ASN A 80 23.17 25.15 16.74
N GLY A 81 21.94 25.03 16.25
CA GLY A 81 21.62 24.20 15.08
C GLY A 81 20.18 23.69 15.04
N SER A 82 19.90 22.69 14.22
CA SER A 82 18.58 22.02 14.17
C SER A 82 18.66 20.59 14.68
N ARG A 83 17.63 20.12 15.39
CA ARG A 83 17.47 18.73 15.79
C ARG A 83 16.23 18.14 15.11
N SER A 84 16.33 16.91 14.64
CA SER A 84 15.19 16.14 14.11
C SER A 84 14.26 15.68 15.24
N ASN A 85 12.99 15.48 14.92
CA ASN A 85 11.99 15.02 15.88
C ASN A 85 12.18 13.54 16.24
N VAL A 86 12.04 13.18 17.52
CA VAL A 86 12.18 11.80 18.04
C VAL A 86 10.82 11.09 18.25
N PHE A 87 9.71 11.78 18.02
CA PHE A 87 8.37 11.28 18.36
C PHE A 87 7.64 10.70 17.14
N LYS A 88 7.23 9.42 17.23
CA LYS A 88 6.28 8.78 16.32
C LYS A 88 4.86 9.05 16.82
N VAL A 89 3.95 9.43 15.94
CA VAL A 89 2.53 9.64 16.30
C VAL A 89 1.73 8.46 15.78
N GLU A 90 1.34 7.56 16.68
CA GLU A 90 0.47 6.44 16.32
C GLU A 90 -0.99 6.87 16.43
N ALA A 91 -1.73 6.74 15.34
CA ALA A 91 -3.17 6.98 15.35
C ALA A 91 -3.86 5.81 16.07
N GLY A 92 -4.34 6.04 17.29
CA GLY A 92 -5.25 5.12 17.96
C GLY A 92 -6.58 5.07 17.21
N SER A 93 -7.13 3.87 16.99
CA SER A 93 -8.49 3.71 16.50
C SER A 93 -9.46 4.37 17.49
N ALA A 94 -10.10 5.46 17.08
CA ALA A 94 -11.31 5.92 17.76
C ALA A 94 -12.41 4.92 17.39
N THR A 95 -12.58 3.89 18.21
CA THR A 95 -13.80 3.09 18.17
C THR A 95 -14.91 4.02 18.60
N LEU A 96 -15.81 4.40 17.68
CA LEU A 96 -17.07 5.04 18.04
C LEU A 96 -17.87 3.99 18.81
N SER A 97 -17.81 4.09 20.14
CA SER A 97 -18.65 3.38 21.10
C SER A 97 -20.04 3.99 21.15
#